data_AF-A0A4Y1QTP2-F1
#
_entry.id   AF-A0A4Y1QTP2-F1
#
_cell.length_a   1.000
_cell.length_b   1.000
_cell.length_c   1.000
_cell.angle_alpha   90.00
_cell.angle_beta   90.00
_cell.angle_gamma   90.00
#
_symmetry.space_group_name_H-M   'P 1'
#
loop_
_entity.id
_entity.type
_entity.pdbx_description
1 polymer ?
#
loop_
_entity_poly.entity_id
_entity_poly.type
_entity_poly.pdbx_seq_one_letter_code
_entity_poly.pdbx_strand_id
1 'polypeptide(L)'
;MLFSQLRLTGPLPLPRCPSFASQITDLPSLPRAPPSKSVQVRAMAAEDGKDPRLARISSAIRVIPDFPKPGILFQDITTLLLDTKAFKDTIDLFVERYKDKEISVVAGKVISEEYSLEYGTDIMEMHVGAVEAGERALIIDDLIATGGTLGAALRLLGKRVGVHVVECACVIELPGLKGRERLGDKPLFVLVNGDA
;
A
#
# COMPACT_ATOMS: atom_id res chain seq x y z
N MET A 1 4.06 19.41 17.77
CA MET A 1 2.62 19.52 18.00
C MET A 1 1.95 19.97 16.70
N LEU A 2 1.03 19.15 16.18
CA LEU A 2 -0.11 19.39 15.26
C LEU A 2 -0.26 18.31 14.14
N PHE A 3 -1.25 17.42 14.37
CA PHE A 3 -2.14 16.65 13.47
C PHE A 3 -1.56 15.65 12.43
N SER A 4 -2.13 14.46 12.19
CA SER A 4 -3.44 13.87 12.57
C SER A 4 -3.41 12.34 12.50
N GLN A 5 -3.88 11.69 13.56
CA GLN A 5 -4.34 10.30 13.59
C GLN A 5 -5.81 10.26 13.18
N LEU A 6 -6.21 9.35 12.31
CA LEU A 6 -7.63 9.10 12.02
C LEU A 6 -8.12 7.93 12.90
N ARG A 7 -8.62 8.22 14.11
CA ARG A 7 -9.50 7.29 14.85
C ARG A 7 -10.93 7.52 14.35
N LEU A 8 -11.57 6.50 13.78
CA LEU A 8 -12.94 6.58 13.26
C LEU A 8 -13.97 6.50 14.41
N THR A 9 -14.19 7.62 15.10
CA THR A 9 -15.31 7.76 16.05
C THR A 9 -16.01 9.11 15.86
N GLY A 10 -17.11 9.14 15.09
CA GLY A 10 -18.04 10.30 14.98
C GLY A 10 -18.08 11.03 13.62
N PRO A 11 -19.17 11.77 13.30
CA PRO A 11 -19.33 12.48 12.02
C PRO A 11 -18.36 13.68 11.88
N LEU A 12 -17.68 13.75 10.74
CA LEU A 12 -16.59 14.70 10.42
C LEU A 12 -17.05 16.16 10.28
N PRO A 13 -16.37 17.13 10.93
CA PRO A 13 -16.44 18.53 10.54
C PRO A 13 -15.40 18.86 9.45
N LEU A 14 -15.82 19.60 8.42
CA LEU A 14 -14.95 20.09 7.34
C LEU A 14 -14.00 21.20 7.84
N PRO A 15 -12.67 21.12 7.60
CA PRO A 15 -11.77 22.21 7.92
C PRO A 15 -11.70 23.25 6.79
N ARG A 16 -11.69 24.53 7.15
CA ARG A 16 -11.41 25.66 6.26
C ARG A 16 -9.88 25.89 6.20
N CYS A 17 -9.28 25.79 5.01
CA CYS A 17 -7.87 26.09 4.78
C CYS A 17 -7.58 27.60 4.73
N PRO A 18 -6.48 28.09 5.34
CA PRO A 18 -5.80 29.30 4.91
C PRO A 18 -4.68 28.96 3.91
N SER A 19 -4.71 29.65 2.77
CA SER A 19 -3.65 29.94 1.80
C SER A 19 -2.23 29.43 2.15
N PHE A 20 -1.82 28.33 1.52
CA PHE A 20 -0.43 27.90 1.37
C PHE A 20 -0.08 27.89 -0.13
N ALA A 21 0.07 29.08 -0.70
CA ALA A 21 0.42 29.28 -2.11
C ALA A 21 1.58 30.27 -2.21
N SER A 22 2.81 29.82 -1.95
CA SER A 22 4.01 30.61 -2.31
C SER A 22 5.36 29.87 -2.30
N GLN A 23 5.45 28.54 -2.17
CA GLN A 23 6.77 27.86 -2.06
C GLN A 23 6.98 26.63 -2.97
N ILE A 24 6.33 26.58 -4.13
CA ILE A 24 6.64 25.57 -5.17
C ILE A 24 6.95 26.30 -6.48
N THR A 25 8.17 26.82 -6.64
CA THR A 25 8.64 27.33 -7.94
C THR A 25 10.00 26.82 -8.40
N ASP A 26 10.76 26.05 -7.60
CA ASP A 26 12.11 25.64 -8.01
C ASP A 26 12.32 24.12 -7.93
N LEU A 27 11.60 23.36 -8.77
CA LEU A 27 11.97 21.99 -9.12
C LEU A 27 12.38 21.91 -10.60
N PRO A 28 13.58 21.40 -10.94
CA PRO A 28 13.98 21.19 -12.32
C PRO A 28 13.10 20.13 -12.99
N SER A 29 12.73 20.38 -14.25
CA SER A 29 11.86 19.51 -15.03
C SER A 29 12.54 18.18 -15.35
N LEU A 30 11.86 17.07 -15.03
CA LEU A 30 12.28 15.73 -15.44
C LEU A 30 12.13 15.56 -16.97
N PRO A 31 13.09 14.91 -17.65
CA PRO A 31 12.99 14.64 -19.08
C PRO A 31 11.83 13.67 -19.39
N ARG A 32 11.12 13.93 -20.50
CA ARG A 32 10.06 13.06 -21.01
C ARG A 32 10.62 11.72 -21.46
N ALA A 33 10.12 10.64 -20.89
CA ALA A 33 10.44 9.27 -21.29
C ALA A 33 9.80 8.90 -22.64
N PRO A 34 10.46 8.05 -23.46
CA PRO A 34 9.88 7.49 -24.68
C PRO A 34 8.69 6.56 -24.36
N PRO A 35 7.80 6.29 -25.34
CA PRO A 35 6.63 5.43 -25.13
C PRO A 35 7.08 4.01 -24.76
N SER A 36 6.71 3.54 -23.56
CA SER A 36 7.00 2.20 -23.09
C SER A 36 6.08 1.17 -23.75
N LYS A 37 6.66 0.06 -24.23
CA LYS A 37 5.92 -1.10 -24.73
C LYS A 37 4.98 -1.64 -23.64
N SER A 38 3.76 -1.97 -24.04
CA SER A 38 2.69 -2.48 -23.17
C SER A 38 3.04 -3.84 -22.56
N VAL A 39 3.39 -3.86 -21.27
CA VAL A 39 3.47 -5.08 -20.45
C VAL A 39 2.11 -5.31 -19.79
N GLN A 40 1.61 -6.55 -19.77
CA GLN A 40 0.22 -6.88 -19.44
C GLN A 40 0.04 -7.21 -17.95
N VAL A 41 -0.41 -6.22 -17.18
CA VAL A 41 -0.89 -6.42 -15.80
C VAL A 41 -2.22 -7.21 -15.84
N ARG A 42 -2.31 -8.33 -15.10
CA ARG A 42 -3.51 -9.18 -15.05
C ARG A 42 -4.31 -8.92 -13.77
N ALA A 43 -5.54 -8.41 -13.92
CA ALA A 43 -6.49 -8.29 -12.81
C ALA A 43 -6.96 -9.68 -12.31
N MET A 44 -7.02 -9.88 -10.99
CA MET A 44 -7.79 -10.96 -10.34
C MET A 44 -8.40 -10.47 -9.03
N ALA A 45 -9.69 -10.76 -8.84
CA ALA A 45 -10.33 -10.88 -7.54
C ALA A 45 -10.99 -12.26 -7.52
N ALA A 46 -10.86 -12.99 -6.42
CA ALA A 46 -11.57 -14.26 -6.23
C ALA A 46 -13.05 -13.98 -5.95
N GLU A 47 -13.90 -14.78 -6.61
CA GLU A 47 -15.37 -14.76 -6.68
C GLU A 47 -16.00 -13.68 -7.59
N ASP A 48 -16.60 -14.17 -8.68
CA ASP A 48 -17.56 -13.60 -9.64
C ASP A 48 -17.29 -12.24 -10.32
N GLY A 49 -17.09 -12.30 -11.64
CA GLY A 49 -17.28 -11.16 -12.56
C GLY A 49 -16.37 -9.97 -12.27
N LYS A 50 -15.13 -10.01 -12.77
CA LYS A 50 -14.10 -8.95 -12.63
C LYS A 50 -14.72 -7.56 -12.55
N ASP A 51 -14.66 -6.96 -11.35
CA ASP A 51 -15.07 -5.58 -11.15
C ASP A 51 -14.39 -4.70 -12.21
N PRO A 52 -15.14 -3.93 -13.02
CA PRO A 52 -14.59 -3.18 -14.14
C PRO A 52 -13.57 -2.11 -13.69
N ARG A 53 -13.60 -1.70 -12.42
CA ARG A 53 -12.64 -0.77 -11.82
C ARG A 53 -11.23 -1.35 -11.79
N LEU A 54 -11.08 -2.68 -11.65
CA LEU A 54 -9.76 -3.34 -11.61
C LEU A 54 -8.96 -3.11 -12.90
N ALA A 55 -9.64 -3.06 -14.05
CA ALA A 55 -8.98 -2.76 -15.32
C ALA A 55 -8.41 -1.34 -15.35
N ARG A 56 -9.15 -0.36 -14.80
CA ARG A 56 -8.69 1.04 -14.71
C ARG A 56 -7.48 1.17 -13.78
N ILE A 57 -7.59 0.60 -12.58
CA ILE A 57 -6.52 0.56 -11.57
C ILE A 57 -5.26 -0.03 -12.18
N SER A 58 -5.40 -1.21 -12.81
CA SER A 58 -4.31 -1.89 -13.50
C SER A 58 -3.67 -1.04 -14.60
N SER A 59 -4.47 -0.33 -15.40
CA SER A 59 -3.96 0.51 -16.50
C SER A 59 -3.29 1.80 -16.02
N ALA A 60 -3.58 2.24 -14.79
CA ALA A 60 -3.04 3.47 -14.21
C ALA A 60 -1.66 3.25 -13.56
N ILE A 61 -1.22 2.00 -13.38
CA ILE A 61 0.11 1.67 -12.83
C ILE A 61 1.12 1.60 -13.96
N ARG A 62 2.23 2.33 -13.82
CA ARG A 62 3.31 2.36 -14.81
C ARG A 62 4.40 1.35 -14.44
N VAL A 63 4.88 0.57 -15.41
CA VAL A 63 6.06 -0.28 -15.24
C VAL A 63 7.30 0.45 -15.74
N ILE A 64 8.33 0.56 -14.88
CA ILE A 64 9.62 1.16 -15.21
C ILE A 64 10.67 0.03 -15.21
N PRO A 65 11.24 -0.34 -16.38
CA PRO A 65 12.26 -1.37 -16.44
C PRO A 65 13.61 -0.86 -15.89
N ASP A 66 14.42 -1.80 -15.42
CA ASP A 66 15.81 -1.59 -14.98
C ASP A 66 15.97 -0.56 -13.86
N PHE A 67 14.95 -0.42 -13.02
CA PHE A 67 14.94 0.46 -11.86
C PHE A 67 14.63 -0.33 -10.58
N PRO A 68 15.32 -0.10 -9.45
CA PRO A 68 16.47 0.81 -9.28
C PRO A 68 17.78 0.24 -9.87
N LYS A 69 17.78 -0.98 -10.38
CA LYS A 69 18.92 -1.63 -11.03
C LYS A 69 18.47 -2.52 -12.21
N PRO A 70 19.38 -2.86 -13.13
CA PRO A 70 19.06 -3.73 -14.26
C PRO A 70 18.40 -5.05 -13.85
N GLY A 71 17.41 -5.47 -14.63
CA GLY A 71 16.65 -6.70 -14.41
C GLY A 71 15.48 -6.60 -13.43
N ILE A 72 15.12 -5.40 -12.95
CA ILE A 72 13.93 -5.19 -12.10
C ILE A 72 12.85 -4.43 -12.88
N LEU A 73 11.60 -4.90 -12.78
CA LEU A 73 10.41 -4.20 -13.24
C LEU A 73 9.78 -3.42 -12.09
N PHE A 74 10.08 -2.13 -11.99
CA PHE A 74 9.54 -1.27 -10.94
C PHE A 74 8.08 -0.90 -11.23
N GLN A 75 7.19 -1.22 -10.29
CA GLN A 75 5.76 -0.88 -10.36
C GLN A 75 5.54 0.51 -9.75
N ASP A 76 5.44 1.52 -10.59
CA ASP A 76 5.25 2.90 -10.18
C ASP A 76 3.76 3.22 -9.96
N ILE A 77 3.37 3.29 -8.69
CA ILE A 77 2.00 3.64 -8.28
C ILE A 77 1.72 5.14 -8.35
N THR A 78 2.72 5.99 -8.55
CA THR A 78 2.51 7.46 -8.51
C THR A 78 1.56 7.90 -9.61
N THR A 79 1.56 7.23 -10.76
CA THR A 79 0.62 7.48 -11.85
C THR A 79 -0.82 7.10 -11.47
N LEU A 80 -1.02 6.06 -10.66
CA LEU A 80 -2.32 5.72 -10.09
C LEU A 80 -2.79 6.77 -9.08
N LEU A 81 -1.88 7.26 -8.23
CA LEU A 81 -2.21 8.32 -7.25
C LEU A 81 -2.60 9.64 -7.92
N LEU A 82 -2.04 9.94 -9.09
CA LEU A 82 -2.35 11.13 -9.88
C LEU A 82 -3.65 10.99 -10.70
N ASP A 83 -4.11 9.78 -10.97
CA ASP A 83 -5.40 9.53 -11.61
C ASP A 83 -6.52 9.52 -10.54
N THR A 84 -7.24 10.63 -10.42
CA THR A 84 -8.33 10.80 -9.45
C THR A 84 -9.38 9.69 -9.51
N LYS A 85 -9.66 9.13 -10.70
CA LYS A 85 -10.66 8.06 -10.85
C LYS A 85 -10.09 6.73 -10.41
N ALA A 86 -8.88 6.38 -10.83
CA ALA A 86 -8.23 5.13 -10.44
C ALA A 86 -7.92 5.09 -8.94
N PHE A 87 -7.47 6.22 -8.37
CA PHE A 87 -7.26 6.35 -6.94
C PHE A 87 -8.57 6.20 -6.16
N LYS A 88 -9.65 6.88 -6.58
CA LYS A 88 -10.97 6.71 -5.96
C LYS A 88 -11.45 5.25 -6.03
N ASP A 89 -11.37 4.63 -7.20
CA ASP A 89 -11.77 3.23 -7.40
C ASP A 89 -10.98 2.29 -6.48
N THR A 90 -9.68 2.54 -6.29
CA THR A 90 -8.81 1.77 -5.38
C THR A 90 -9.30 1.87 -3.93
N ILE A 91 -9.58 3.08 -3.46
CA ILE A 91 -10.05 3.31 -2.10
C ILE A 91 -11.46 2.73 -1.89
N ASP A 92 -12.37 2.93 -2.84
CA ASP A 92 -13.74 2.40 -2.78
C ASP A 92 -13.71 0.87 -2.64
N LEU A 93 -12.89 0.16 -3.43
CA LEU A 93 -12.79 -1.29 -3.36
C LEU A 93 -12.29 -1.79 -1.99
N PHE A 94 -11.33 -1.10 -1.37
CA PHE A 94 -10.92 -1.42 -0.01
C PHE A 94 -12.03 -1.13 0.99
N VAL A 95 -12.65 0.05 0.93
CA VAL A 95 -13.74 0.42 1.84
C VAL A 95 -14.90 -0.57 1.75
N GLU A 96 -15.34 -0.91 0.55
CA GLU A 96 -16.42 -1.87 0.30
C GLU A 96 -16.11 -3.26 0.86
N ARG A 97 -14.86 -3.71 0.77
CA ARG A 97 -14.42 -4.98 1.36
C ARG A 97 -14.39 -4.97 2.88
N TYR A 98 -14.01 -3.85 3.48
CA TYR A 98 -13.68 -3.77 4.91
C TYR A 98 -14.74 -3.11 5.79
N LYS A 99 -15.76 -2.45 5.21
CA LYS A 99 -16.80 -1.69 5.93
C LYS A 99 -17.50 -2.49 7.04
N ASP A 100 -17.66 -3.80 6.86
CA ASP A 100 -18.39 -4.67 7.79
C ASP A 100 -17.45 -5.57 8.64
N LYS A 101 -16.13 -5.32 8.64
CA LYS A 101 -15.14 -6.16 9.35
C LYS A 101 -14.74 -5.66 10.74
N GLU A 102 -15.36 -4.57 11.21
CA GLU A 102 -15.07 -3.95 12.51
C GLU A 102 -13.58 -3.61 12.68
N ILE A 103 -12.99 -2.97 11.67
CA ILE A 103 -11.59 -2.50 11.73
C ILE A 103 -11.55 -1.25 12.60
N SER A 104 -10.77 -1.28 13.69
CA SER A 104 -10.59 -0.14 14.58
C SER A 104 -9.40 0.75 14.16
N VAL A 105 -8.41 0.16 13.47
CA VAL A 105 -7.21 0.87 13.02
C VAL A 105 -6.73 0.34 11.67
N VAL A 106 -6.26 1.25 10.81
CA VAL A 106 -5.57 0.91 9.55
C VAL A 106 -4.09 1.25 9.73
N ALA A 107 -3.24 0.24 9.63
CA ALA A 107 -1.79 0.40 9.70
C ALA A 107 -1.22 0.46 8.29
N GLY A 108 -0.74 1.64 7.90
CA GLY A 108 0.06 1.84 6.69
C GLY A 108 1.55 1.59 6.95
N LYS A 109 2.36 1.63 5.88
CA LYS A 109 3.80 1.38 5.91
C LYS A 109 4.53 2.10 7.06
N VAL A 110 4.99 1.28 8.01
CA VAL A 110 6.03 1.48 9.01
C VAL A 110 6.66 0.06 9.08
N ILE A 111 7.93 -0.19 8.68
CA ILE A 111 8.61 -1.52 8.67
C ILE A 111 9.95 -1.57 9.45
N SER A 112 10.11 -2.45 10.47
CA SER A 112 11.42 -3.00 10.87
C SER A 112 11.33 -4.51 11.20
N GLU A 113 12.18 -5.28 10.53
CA GLU A 113 12.82 -6.49 11.06
C GLU A 113 14.18 -6.65 10.39
N GLU A 114 15.18 -7.00 11.19
CA GLU A 114 16.57 -7.18 10.78
C GLU A 114 16.67 -8.31 9.73
N TYR A 115 16.95 -7.95 8.49
CA TYR A 115 17.41 -8.88 7.47
C TYR A 115 18.65 -8.29 6.80
N SER A 116 19.72 -9.08 6.79
CA SER A 116 21.01 -8.73 6.22
C SER A 116 20.87 -8.54 4.71
N LEU A 117 21.00 -7.31 4.23
CA LEU A 117 21.33 -7.02 2.84
C LEU A 117 22.79 -6.59 2.76
N GLU A 118 23.42 -6.93 1.64
CA GLU A 118 24.86 -6.79 1.35
C GLU A 118 25.40 -5.35 1.51
N TYR A 119 24.53 -4.34 1.62
CA TYR A 119 24.91 -2.93 1.85
C TYR A 119 23.87 -2.14 2.70
N GLY A 120 23.52 -2.60 3.91
CA GLY A 120 22.95 -1.71 4.96
C GLY A 120 21.85 -2.29 5.85
N THR A 121 21.67 -1.65 7.01
CA THR A 121 20.57 -1.83 7.98
C THR A 121 19.68 -0.60 7.98
N ASP A 122 18.36 -0.77 8.00
CA ASP A 122 17.37 0.31 8.12
C ASP A 122 16.53 0.12 9.40
N ILE A 123 16.05 1.20 10.00
CA ILE A 123 15.33 1.21 11.29
C ILE A 123 13.97 1.86 11.11
N MET A 124 12.97 1.30 11.78
CA MET A 124 11.64 1.89 11.86
C MET A 124 11.13 1.89 13.28
N GLU A 125 10.37 2.94 13.56
CA GLU A 125 9.79 3.28 14.84
C GLU A 125 8.28 3.48 14.67
N MET A 126 7.50 2.88 15.56
CA MET A 126 6.07 3.16 15.71
C MET A 126 5.89 3.91 17.03
N HIS A 127 5.18 5.03 17.02
CA HIS A 127 4.90 5.77 18.25
C HIS A 127 4.17 4.90 19.27
N VAL A 128 4.64 4.92 20.52
CA VAL A 128 3.98 4.28 21.64
C VAL A 128 2.57 4.88 21.79
N GLY A 129 1.54 4.02 21.82
CA GLY A 129 0.14 4.43 21.91
C GLY A 129 -0.57 4.73 20.57
N ALA A 130 0.09 4.51 19.43
CA ALA A 130 -0.58 4.58 18.12
C ALA A 130 -1.59 3.44 17.91
N VAL A 131 -1.34 2.30 18.56
CA VAL A 131 -2.18 1.10 18.56
C VAL A 131 -2.18 0.48 19.95
N GLU A 132 -3.31 -0.12 20.32
CA GLU A 132 -3.53 -0.74 21.62
C GLU A 132 -3.77 -2.25 21.49
N ALA A 133 -3.40 -3.00 22.53
CA ALA A 133 -3.65 -4.45 22.56
C ALA A 133 -5.15 -4.74 22.45
N GLY A 134 -5.53 -5.77 21.69
CA GLY A 134 -6.92 -6.13 21.43
C GLY A 134 -7.60 -5.36 20.31
N GLU A 135 -6.99 -4.30 19.77
CA GLU A 135 -7.51 -3.62 18.59
C GLU A 135 -7.53 -4.53 17.36
N ARG A 136 -8.44 -4.24 16.42
CA ARG A 136 -8.60 -4.97 15.16
C ARG A 136 -7.99 -4.16 14.03
N ALA A 137 -6.85 -4.62 13.52
CA ALA A 137 -6.10 -3.88 12.52
C ALA A 137 -6.20 -4.47 11.12
N LEU A 138 -6.30 -3.59 10.12
CA LEU A 138 -5.97 -3.88 8.73
C LEU A 138 -4.54 -3.38 8.45
N ILE A 139 -3.67 -4.22 7.92
CA ILE A 139 -2.35 -3.78 7.43
C ILE A 139 -2.47 -3.54 5.93
N ILE A 140 -2.15 -2.33 5.48
CA ILE A 140 -2.23 -1.96 4.07
C ILE A 140 -0.87 -1.45 3.57
N ASP A 141 -0.49 -1.89 2.37
CA ASP A 141 0.68 -1.37 1.66
C ASP A 141 0.35 -1.14 0.19
N ASP A 142 1.21 -0.44 -0.54
CA ASP A 142 1.05 -0.27 -1.98
C ASP A 142 1.27 -1.59 -2.74
N LEU A 143 2.36 -2.29 -2.43
CA LEU A 143 2.80 -3.48 -3.16
C LEU A 143 3.38 -4.54 -2.22
N ILE A 144 3.06 -5.81 -2.49
CA ILE A 144 3.76 -6.95 -1.89
C ILE A 144 4.72 -7.59 -2.90
N ALA A 145 6.01 -7.51 -2.57
CA ALA A 145 7.11 -8.19 -3.25
C ALA A 145 7.46 -9.49 -2.53
N THR A 146 8.57 -9.51 -1.77
CA THR A 146 9.00 -10.65 -0.95
C THR A 146 8.21 -10.82 0.35
N GLY A 147 7.28 -9.91 0.65
CA GLY A 147 6.48 -9.92 1.88
C GLY A 147 7.23 -9.50 3.16
N GLY A 148 8.47 -9.01 3.04
CA GLY A 148 9.28 -8.56 4.19
C GLY A 148 8.59 -7.49 5.04
N THR A 149 8.07 -6.46 4.38
CA THR A 149 7.26 -5.37 4.97
C THR A 149 6.11 -5.89 5.81
N LEU A 150 5.18 -6.59 5.17
CA LEU A 150 3.95 -7.05 5.80
C LEU A 150 4.27 -8.08 6.90
N GLY A 151 5.26 -8.94 6.68
CA GLY A 151 5.72 -9.89 7.70
C GLY A 151 6.25 -9.22 8.96
N ALA A 152 7.02 -8.13 8.82
CA ALA A 152 7.48 -7.33 9.95
C ALA A 152 6.32 -6.64 10.69
N ALA A 153 5.39 -6.03 9.95
CA ALA A 153 4.20 -5.40 10.52
C ALA A 153 3.33 -6.42 11.29
N LEU A 154 3.17 -7.64 10.77
CA LEU A 154 2.46 -8.73 11.44
C LEU A 154 3.11 -9.14 12.77
N ARG A 155 4.44 -9.18 12.84
CA ARG A 155 5.16 -9.52 14.08
C ARG A 155 5.13 -8.38 15.08
N LEU A 156 5.30 -7.13 14.64
CA LEU A 156 5.21 -5.97 15.52
C LEU A 156 3.80 -5.83 16.11
N LEU A 157 2.79 -5.71 15.26
CA LEU A 157 1.40 -5.48 15.70
C LEU A 157 0.82 -6.72 16.39
N GLY A 158 0.96 -7.89 15.77
CA GLY A 158 0.38 -9.12 16.29
C GLY A 158 1.11 -9.65 17.52
N LYS A 159 2.43 -9.85 17.44
CA LYS A 159 3.19 -10.52 18.52
C LYS A 159 3.68 -9.58 19.60
N ARG A 160 4.12 -8.36 19.27
CA ARG A 160 4.70 -7.44 20.26
C ARG A 160 3.67 -6.56 20.96
N VAL A 161 2.66 -6.07 20.22
CA VAL A 161 1.61 -5.20 20.79
C VAL A 161 0.39 -6.02 21.24
N GLY A 162 0.05 -7.10 20.54
CA GLY A 162 -1.16 -7.89 20.83
C GLY A 162 -2.40 -7.40 20.09
N VAL A 163 -2.22 -6.79 18.91
CA VAL A 163 -3.29 -6.38 18.00
C VAL A 163 -3.80 -7.59 17.22
N HIS A 164 -5.11 -7.70 17.06
CA HIS A 164 -5.73 -8.68 16.18
C HIS A 164 -5.67 -8.20 14.72
N VAL A 165 -4.63 -8.59 13.99
CA VAL A 165 -4.53 -8.30 12.55
C VAL A 165 -5.54 -9.14 11.78
N VAL A 166 -6.53 -8.48 11.18
CA VAL A 166 -7.65 -9.12 10.46
C VAL A 166 -7.20 -9.66 9.10
N GLU A 167 -6.50 -8.83 8.32
CA GLU A 167 -6.09 -9.14 6.95
C GLU A 167 -4.92 -8.22 6.56
N CYS A 168 -4.13 -8.62 5.57
CA CYS A 168 -3.22 -7.74 4.84
C CYS A 168 -3.85 -7.34 3.50
N ALA A 169 -3.63 -6.10 3.07
CA ALA A 169 -4.13 -5.58 1.81
C ALA A 169 -3.02 -4.91 1.01
N CYS A 170 -2.93 -5.18 -0.29
CA CYS A 170 -2.07 -4.43 -1.20
C CYS A 170 -2.82 -4.01 -2.46
N VAL A 171 -2.37 -2.94 -3.11
CA VAL A 171 -2.84 -2.62 -4.46
C VAL A 171 -2.27 -3.66 -5.42
N ILE A 172 -0.97 -3.92 -5.35
CA ILE A 172 -0.25 -4.79 -6.28
C ILE A 172 0.35 -5.99 -5.55
N GLU A 173 0.24 -7.17 -6.14
CA GLU A 173 1.10 -8.32 -5.81
C GLU A 173 2.08 -8.60 -6.94
N LEU A 174 3.29 -9.02 -6.58
CA LEU A 174 4.28 -9.61 -7.48
C LEU A 174 4.39 -11.12 -7.21
N PRO A 175 3.56 -11.97 -7.85
CA PRO A 175 3.45 -13.38 -7.48
C PRO A 175 4.77 -14.16 -7.63
N GLY A 176 5.61 -13.75 -8.59
CA GLY A 176 6.93 -14.36 -8.82
C GLY A 176 7.90 -14.25 -7.63
N LEU A 177 7.65 -13.32 -6.71
CA LEU A 177 8.47 -13.10 -5.51
C LEU A 177 7.94 -13.79 -4.26
N LYS A 178 6.84 -14.54 -4.38
CA LYS A 178 6.32 -15.44 -3.33
C LYS A 178 6.04 -14.77 -1.98
N GLY A 179 5.69 -13.49 -1.97
CA GLY A 179 5.48 -12.73 -0.73
C GLY A 179 4.42 -13.32 0.22
N ARG A 180 3.42 -14.00 -0.34
CA ARG A 180 2.38 -14.71 0.45
C ARG A 180 2.96 -15.74 1.42
N GLU A 181 4.04 -16.44 1.04
CA GLU A 181 4.68 -17.46 1.91
C GLU A 181 5.17 -16.86 3.23
N ARG A 182 5.50 -15.55 3.23
CA ARG A 182 6.00 -14.83 4.41
C ARG A 182 4.90 -14.38 5.37
N LEU A 183 3.63 -14.48 4.96
CA LEU A 183 2.47 -14.09 5.77
C LEU A 183 1.86 -15.26 6.55
N GLY A 184 2.30 -16.50 6.29
CA GLY A 184 1.72 -17.71 6.87
C GLY A 184 0.24 -17.82 6.52
N ASP A 185 -0.61 -18.10 7.52
CA ASP A 185 -2.05 -18.25 7.34
C ASP A 185 -2.80 -16.90 7.31
N LYS A 186 -2.10 -15.76 7.37
CA LYS A 186 -2.76 -14.46 7.35
C LYS A 186 -3.33 -14.19 5.95
N PRO A 187 -4.63 -13.86 5.82
CA PRO A 187 -5.20 -13.59 4.51
C PRO A 187 -4.57 -12.32 3.90
N LEU A 188 -4.43 -12.35 2.58
CA LEU A 188 -3.93 -11.24 1.77
C LEU A 188 -4.90 -10.97 0.62
N PHE A 189 -5.45 -9.76 0.62
CA PHE A 189 -6.26 -9.23 -0.47
C PHE A 189 -5.43 -8.30 -1.36
N VAL A 190 -5.50 -8.52 -2.68
CA VAL A 190 -4.78 -7.72 -3.68
C VAL A 190 -5.73 -7.30 -4.78
N LEU A 191 -5.53 -6.11 -5.36
CA LEU A 191 -6.37 -5.60 -6.45
C LEU A 191 -5.85 -6.04 -7.82
N VAL A 192 -4.53 -6.01 -8.02
CA VAL A 192 -3.89 -6.33 -9.30
C VAL A 192 -2.64 -7.18 -9.12
N ASN A 193 -2.33 -8.03 -10.11
CA ASN A 193 -1.06 -8.76 -10.18
C ASN A 193 -0.13 -8.09 -11.18
N GLY A 194 1.06 -7.70 -10.72
CA GLY A 194 2.15 -7.20 -11.54
C GLY A 194 3.16 -8.29 -11.88
N ASP A 195 3.96 -8.01 -12.91
CA ASP A 195 5.10 -8.83 -13.29
C ASP A 195 6.34 -8.48 -12.45
N ALA A 196 7.17 -9.49 -12.18
CA ALA A 196 8.39 -9.41 -11.39
C ALA A 196 9.62 -9.76 -12.23
#